data_AF-A0A1A3P3V2-F1
#
_entry.id   AF-A0A1A3P3V2-F1
#
_cell.length_a   1.000
_cell.length_b   1.000
_cell.length_c   1.000
_cell.angle_alpha   90.00
_cell.angle_beta   90.00
_cell.angle_gamma   90.00
#
_symmetry.space_group_name_H-M   'P 1'
#
loop_
_entity.id
_entity.type
_entity.pdbx_description
1 polymer ?
#
loop_
_entity_poly.entity_id
_entity_poly.type
_entity_poly.pdbx_seq_one_letter_code
_entity_poly.pdbx_strand_id
1 'polypeptide(L)'
;MPKSASKAGGDDAVVLGDRRLPSKGERQRRAILDCLPKLLVTRPVGELTVGEIADAAGVQRSGFYFYFESKYAALAVITSEIWSELMDRAQVFTRSGDESVADFTARCADIALDLWHEHEGVLMASVEAIPLDEQLAALWQEWILRLSALITEQVLTDQKRGLAHPASSDVPALISTLLEMTMHVFYLDRLRRHKRTQTRKTREMVLSIWLASITGDPTAAADKPARSSSRRR
;
A
#
# COMPACT_ATOMS: atom_id res chain seq x y z
N MET A 1 28.59 -15.86 49.17
CA MET A 1 28.96 -15.22 47.87
C MET A 1 29.47 -16.32 46.94
N PRO A 2 29.25 -16.30 45.61
CA PRO A 2 28.49 -15.34 44.76
C PRO A 2 27.48 -16.01 43.76
N LYS A 3 26.37 -15.33 43.40
CA LYS A 3 25.99 -14.65 42.11
C LYS A 3 25.61 -15.52 40.89
N SER A 4 24.38 -15.34 40.38
CA SER A 4 24.00 -15.01 38.98
C SER A 4 22.46 -15.04 38.87
N ALA A 5 21.72 -13.95 38.64
CA ALA A 5 21.39 -13.32 37.34
C ALA A 5 20.82 -14.35 36.31
N SER A 6 19.70 -14.15 35.62
CA SER A 6 19.17 -12.93 35.02
C SER A 6 17.67 -13.07 34.66
N LYS A 7 16.92 -11.97 34.76
CA LYS A 7 15.62 -11.72 34.14
C LYS A 7 15.83 -11.00 32.80
N ALA A 8 15.01 -11.30 31.79
CA ALA A 8 14.39 -10.39 30.81
C ALA A 8 13.58 -11.27 29.84
N GLY A 9 12.27 -11.12 29.62
CA GLY A 9 11.49 -9.89 29.38
C GLY A 9 11.32 -9.78 27.85
N GLY A 10 10.15 -9.82 27.24
CA GLY A 10 8.80 -9.55 27.72
C GLY A 10 8.19 -8.48 26.81
N ASP A 11 7.42 -8.93 25.82
CA ASP A 11 6.27 -8.29 25.16
C ASP A 11 6.12 -6.76 25.30
N ASP A 12 6.33 -6.04 24.19
CA ASP A 12 6.04 -4.60 24.05
C ASP A 12 4.53 -4.38 23.86
N ALA A 13 3.79 -4.46 24.97
CA ALA A 13 2.48 -3.81 25.09
C ALA A 13 2.70 -2.34 25.45
N VAL A 14 2.30 -1.43 24.54
CA VAL A 14 2.38 0.03 24.78
C VAL A 14 1.48 0.40 25.96
N VAL A 15 2.10 0.75 27.09
CA VAL A 15 1.41 1.21 28.30
C VAL A 15 1.14 2.71 28.19
N LEU A 16 -0.13 3.10 28.34
CA LEU A 16 -0.57 4.49 28.49
C LEU A 16 0.15 5.16 29.66
N GLY A 17 1.08 6.08 29.37
CA GLY A 17 1.83 6.85 30.38
C GLY A 17 3.32 7.02 30.10
N ASP A 18 3.87 6.45 29.02
CA ASP A 18 5.28 6.65 28.69
C ASP A 18 5.55 8.10 28.23
N ARG A 19 6.19 8.88 29.11
CA ARG A 19 6.66 10.25 28.87
C ARG A 19 8.16 10.29 28.55
N ARG A 20 8.79 9.18 28.16
CA ARG A 20 10.20 9.18 27.78
C ARG A 20 10.39 10.06 26.55
N LEU A 21 11.21 11.10 26.71
CA LEU A 21 11.68 11.90 25.59
C LEU A 21 12.41 10.99 24.60
N PRO A 22 12.14 11.09 23.28
CA PRO A 22 12.82 10.27 22.28
C PRO A 22 14.33 10.37 22.46
N SER A 23 15.05 9.25 22.34
CA SER A 23 16.51 9.26 22.44
C SER A 23 17.13 10.18 21.38
N LYS A 24 18.39 10.60 21.54
CA LYS A 24 19.09 11.36 20.49
C LYS A 24 19.07 10.60 19.16
N GLY A 25 19.22 9.28 19.20
CA GLY A 25 19.20 8.46 18.00
C GLY A 25 17.83 8.39 17.34
N GLU A 26 16.77 8.25 18.14
CA GLU A 26 15.40 8.25 17.62
C GLU A 26 15.05 9.57 16.94
N ARG A 27 15.47 10.70 17.52
CA ARG A 27 15.28 12.02 16.89
C ARG A 27 16.03 12.13 15.56
N GLN A 28 17.24 11.57 15.45
CA GLN A 28 17.99 11.58 14.19
C GLN A 28 17.34 10.70 13.13
N ARG A 29 16.92 9.49 13.51
CA ARG A 29 16.19 8.56 12.63
C ARG A 29 14.91 9.22 12.11
N ARG A 30 14.09 9.80 13.00
CA ARG A 30 12.87 10.49 12.64
C ARG A 30 13.13 11.73 11.78
N ALA A 31 14.19 12.50 12.05
CA ALA A 31 14.55 13.65 11.23
C ALA A 31 14.86 13.25 9.77
N ILE A 32 15.53 12.11 9.55
CA ILE A 32 15.74 11.57 8.20
C ILE A 32 14.39 11.21 7.54
N LEU A 33 13.52 10.49 8.25
CA LEU A 33 12.21 10.08 7.74
C LEU A 33 11.27 11.26 7.47
N ASP A 34 11.35 12.34 8.24
CA ASP A 34 10.53 13.55 8.06
C ASP A 34 11.04 14.47 6.94
N CYS A 35 12.34 14.44 6.64
CA CYS A 35 12.92 15.28 5.61
C CYS A 35 12.72 14.70 4.20
N LEU A 36 12.80 13.37 4.07
CA LEU A 36 12.78 12.71 2.76
C LEU A 36 11.48 13.01 1.98
N PRO A 37 10.26 12.92 2.55
CA PRO A 37 9.03 13.27 1.85
C PRO A 37 9.03 14.70 1.32
N LYS A 38 9.62 15.64 2.07
CA LYS A 38 9.71 17.06 1.68
C LYS A 38 10.62 17.26 0.46
N LEU A 39 11.70 16.48 0.37
CA LEU A 39 12.60 16.50 -0.79
C LEU A 39 11.90 15.92 -2.04
N LEU A 40 11.14 14.83 -1.84
CA LEU A 40 10.42 14.13 -2.91
C LEU A 40 9.28 14.94 -3.55
N VAL A 41 8.82 16.02 -2.91
CA VAL A 41 7.89 16.98 -3.52
C VAL A 41 8.50 17.67 -4.76
N THR A 42 9.83 17.81 -4.79
CA THR A 42 10.52 18.65 -5.78
C THR A 42 11.43 17.89 -6.73
N ARG A 43 11.97 16.74 -6.30
CA ARG A 43 12.97 15.97 -7.04
C ARG A 43 12.69 14.46 -6.96
N PRO A 44 12.84 13.72 -8.07
CA PRO A 44 12.75 12.26 -8.06
C PRO A 44 13.77 11.65 -7.09
N VAL A 45 13.39 10.52 -6.46
CA VAL A 45 14.29 9.84 -5.50
C VAL A 45 15.61 9.44 -6.13
N GLY A 46 15.62 9.07 -7.42
CA GLY A 46 16.81 8.70 -8.18
C GLY A 46 17.89 9.79 -8.17
N GLU A 47 17.48 11.06 -8.23
CA GLU A 47 18.38 12.22 -8.27
C GLU A 47 18.90 12.65 -6.89
N LEU A 48 18.29 12.20 -5.80
CA LEU A 48 18.73 12.55 -4.44
C LEU A 48 19.94 11.73 -4.03
N THR A 49 20.95 12.38 -3.46
CA THR A 49 22.08 11.71 -2.82
C THR A 49 21.84 11.52 -1.32
N VAL A 50 22.48 10.52 -0.72
CA VAL A 50 22.44 10.34 0.74
C VAL A 50 23.02 11.55 1.49
N GLY A 51 23.99 12.25 0.88
CA GLY A 51 24.55 13.48 1.44
C GLY A 51 23.49 14.59 1.55
N GLU A 52 22.78 14.87 0.46
CA GLU A 52 21.70 15.88 0.45
C GLU A 52 20.59 15.55 1.46
N ILE A 53 20.22 14.28 1.59
CA ILE A 53 19.21 13.84 2.57
C ILE A 53 19.73 14.05 4.01
N ALA A 54 20.98 13.65 4.27
CA ALA A 54 21.59 13.81 5.59
C ALA A 54 21.70 15.29 5.99
N ASP A 55 22.16 16.14 5.07
CA ASP A 55 22.28 17.58 5.27
C ASP A 55 20.91 18.22 5.55
N ALA A 56 19.88 17.85 4.77
CA ALA A 56 18.50 18.32 5.00
C ALA A 56 17.91 17.86 6.34
N ALA A 57 18.30 16.66 6.81
CA ALA A 57 17.91 16.14 8.12
C ALA A 57 18.73 16.72 9.28
N GLY A 58 19.78 17.51 9.02
CA GLY A 58 20.68 18.02 10.04
C GLY A 58 21.54 16.93 10.70
N VAL A 59 21.86 15.85 9.97
CA VAL A 59 22.70 14.74 10.44
C VAL A 59 23.92 14.58 9.55
N GLN A 60 24.98 13.98 10.09
CA GLN A 60 26.13 13.62 9.26
C GLN A 60 25.80 12.43 8.34
N ARG A 61 26.44 12.35 7.17
CA ARG A 61 26.28 11.23 6.24
C ARG A 61 26.55 9.86 6.88
N SER A 62 27.55 9.75 7.75
CA SER A 62 27.81 8.52 8.53
C SER A 62 26.66 8.19 9.49
N GLY A 63 26.00 9.21 10.04
CA GLY A 63 24.80 9.06 10.86
C GLY A 63 23.59 8.56 10.09
N PHE A 64 23.46 8.89 8.80
CA PHE A 64 22.43 8.29 7.94
C PHE A 64 22.64 6.77 7.83
N TYR A 65 23.85 6.34 7.45
CA TYR A 65 24.16 4.92 7.23
C TYR A 65 24.12 4.08 8.51
N PHE A 66 24.15 4.72 9.69
CA PHE A 66 23.88 4.04 10.95
C PHE A 66 22.42 3.53 11.06
N TYR A 67 21.46 4.21 10.42
CA TYR A 67 20.03 3.84 10.48
C TYR A 67 19.52 3.17 9.21
N PHE A 68 20.05 3.53 8.04
CA PHE A 68 19.53 3.06 6.75
C PHE A 68 20.67 2.67 5.81
N GLU A 69 20.59 1.46 5.26
CA GLU A 69 21.57 0.95 4.30
C GLU A 69 21.56 1.71 2.98
N SER A 70 20.39 2.24 2.60
CA SER A 70 20.19 3.02 1.38
C SER A 70 19.11 4.08 1.57
N LYS A 71 19.03 5.05 0.63
CA LYS A 71 17.90 5.99 0.56
C LYS A 71 16.57 5.28 0.28
N TYR A 72 16.61 4.12 -0.38
CA TYR A 72 15.42 3.31 -0.66
C TYR A 72 14.96 2.55 0.58
N ALA A 73 15.86 2.13 1.47
CA ALA A 73 15.49 1.56 2.77
C ALA A 73 14.76 2.58 3.65
N ALA A 74 15.22 3.84 3.67
CA ALA A 74 14.50 4.92 4.34
C ALA A 74 13.11 5.16 3.71
N LEU A 75 13.04 5.16 2.37
CA LEU A 75 11.78 5.28 1.64
C LEU A 75 10.81 4.11 1.91
N ALA A 76 11.33 2.89 2.03
CA ALA A 76 10.54 1.69 2.35
C ALA A 76 9.90 1.82 3.75
N VAL A 77 10.63 2.35 4.74
CA VAL A 77 10.07 2.61 6.06
C VAL A 77 8.92 3.62 6.00
N ILE A 78 9.09 4.75 5.31
CA ILE A 78 8.02 5.76 5.17
C ILE A 78 6.81 5.17 4.44
N THR A 79 7.06 4.39 3.39
CA THR A 79 6.01 3.69 2.64
C THR A 79 5.24 2.74 3.55
N SER A 80 5.95 2.00 4.42
CA SER A 80 5.35 1.13 5.42
C SER A 80 4.47 1.87 6.41
N GLU A 81 4.90 3.05 6.88
CA GLU A 81 4.13 3.89 7.80
C GLU A 81 2.79 4.32 7.16
N ILE A 82 2.80 4.72 5.88
CA ILE A 82 1.59 5.10 5.12
C ILE A 82 0.64 3.91 4.96
N TRP A 83 1.14 2.74 4.57
CA TRP A 83 0.30 1.56 4.43
C TRP A 83 -0.22 1.03 5.78
N SER A 84 0.56 1.16 6.84
CA SER A 84 0.13 0.81 8.19
C SER A 84 -1.02 1.70 8.63
N GLU A 85 -0.96 3.01 8.38
CA GLU A 85 -2.06 3.93 8.65
C GLU A 85 -3.35 3.54 7.90
N LEU A 86 -3.22 3.14 6.63
CA LEU A 86 -4.35 2.63 5.86
C LEU A 86 -4.93 1.34 6.48
N MET A 87 -4.07 0.42 6.94
CA MET A 87 -4.49 -0.85 7.54
C MET A 87 -5.03 -0.71 8.96
N ASP A 88 -4.58 0.27 9.74
CA ASP A 88 -5.18 0.58 11.05
C ASP A 88 -6.65 1.02 10.88
N ARG A 89 -6.99 1.49 9.68
CA ARG A 89 -8.36 1.78 9.26
C ARG A 89 -9.02 0.59 8.55
N ALA A 90 -8.62 -0.65 8.79
CA ALA A 90 -9.10 -1.86 8.10
C ALA A 90 -10.62 -1.97 7.96
N GLN A 91 -11.39 -1.45 8.91
CA GLN A 91 -12.86 -1.38 8.86
C GLN A 91 -13.39 -0.66 7.60
N VAL A 92 -12.58 0.21 7.00
CA VAL A 92 -12.84 0.81 5.69
C VAL A 92 -13.09 -0.24 4.61
N PHE A 93 -12.37 -1.36 4.63
CA PHE A 93 -12.51 -2.42 3.64
C PHE A 93 -13.58 -3.45 4.01
N THR A 94 -14.38 -3.16 5.03
CA THR A 94 -15.57 -3.92 5.40
C THR A 94 -16.81 -3.16 4.93
N ARG A 95 -17.73 -3.86 4.28
CA ARG A 95 -19.01 -3.29 3.83
C ARG A 95 -20.03 -3.34 4.96
N SER A 96 -20.74 -2.23 5.17
CA SER A 96 -21.86 -2.20 6.11
C SER A 96 -23.06 -2.99 5.56
N GLY A 97 -23.90 -3.54 6.43
CA GLY A 97 -25.01 -4.42 6.00
C GLY A 97 -26.03 -3.74 5.06
N ASP A 98 -26.20 -2.43 5.23
CA ASP A 98 -27.10 -1.54 4.48
C ASP A 98 -26.44 -0.85 3.27
N GLU A 99 -25.11 -0.94 3.14
CA GLU A 99 -24.35 -0.30 2.06
C GLU A 99 -24.37 -1.16 0.78
N SER A 100 -24.62 -0.57 -0.38
CA SER A 100 -24.55 -1.32 -1.65
C SER A 100 -23.12 -1.69 -2.03
N VAL A 101 -22.92 -2.72 -2.88
CA VAL A 101 -21.58 -3.06 -3.40
C VAL A 101 -20.98 -1.88 -4.19
N ALA A 102 -21.84 -1.10 -4.87
CA ALA A 102 -21.43 0.07 -5.62
C ALA A 102 -20.89 1.18 -4.70
N ASP A 103 -21.63 1.50 -3.64
CA ASP A 103 -21.25 2.54 -2.68
C ASP A 103 -19.98 2.15 -1.91
N PHE A 104 -19.88 0.89 -1.51
CA PHE A 104 -18.67 0.34 -0.88
C PHE A 104 -17.44 0.49 -1.76
N THR A 105 -17.54 0.07 -3.02
CA THR A 105 -16.41 0.14 -3.96
C THR A 105 -16.02 1.60 -4.25
N ALA A 106 -17.01 2.50 -4.38
CA ALA A 106 -16.76 3.93 -4.53
C ALA A 106 -16.02 4.50 -3.32
N ARG A 107 -16.48 4.20 -2.10
CA ARG A 107 -15.83 4.63 -0.85
C ARG A 107 -14.38 4.14 -0.76
N CYS A 108 -14.10 2.89 -1.10
CA CYS A 108 -12.74 2.35 -1.17
C CYS A 108 -11.87 3.10 -2.20
N ALA A 109 -12.43 3.42 -3.38
CA ALA A 109 -11.73 4.18 -4.41
C ALA A 109 -11.44 5.63 -4.01
N ASP A 110 -12.33 6.27 -3.25
CA ASP A 110 -12.07 7.61 -2.67
C ASP A 110 -10.93 7.58 -1.68
N ILE A 111 -10.92 6.61 -0.77
CA ILE A 111 -9.88 6.47 0.25
C ILE A 111 -8.52 6.18 -0.39
N ALA A 112 -8.47 5.33 -1.41
CA ALA A 112 -7.25 5.12 -2.18
C ALA A 112 -6.78 6.41 -2.84
N LEU A 113 -7.69 7.18 -3.48
CA LEU A 113 -7.32 8.43 -4.13
C LEU A 113 -6.79 9.48 -3.14
N ASP A 114 -7.42 9.61 -1.97
CA ASP A 114 -7.01 10.53 -0.92
C ASP A 114 -5.62 10.18 -0.39
N LEU A 115 -5.37 8.90 -0.10
CA LEU A 115 -4.03 8.42 0.31
C LEU A 115 -2.96 8.75 -0.73
N TRP A 116 -3.27 8.51 -2.01
CA TRP A 116 -2.38 8.85 -3.12
C TRP A 116 -2.15 10.36 -3.27
N HIS A 117 -3.15 11.18 -2.95
CA HIS A 117 -3.02 12.62 -3.00
C HIS A 117 -2.17 13.17 -1.86
N GLU A 118 -2.40 12.66 -0.65
CA GLU A 118 -1.70 13.08 0.57
C GLU A 118 -0.22 12.71 0.55
N HIS A 119 0.10 11.52 0.02
CA HIS A 119 1.47 11.00 0.00
C HIS A 119 2.08 10.87 -1.40
N GLU A 120 1.64 11.70 -2.35
CA GLU A 120 2.00 11.62 -3.78
C GLU A 120 3.51 11.44 -4.01
N GLY A 121 4.34 12.32 -3.42
CA GLY A 121 5.79 12.28 -3.63
C GLY A 121 6.44 10.97 -3.13
N VAL A 122 5.95 10.44 -2.01
CA VAL A 122 6.47 9.19 -1.43
C VAL A 122 6.04 8.00 -2.29
N LEU A 123 4.74 7.88 -2.60
CA LEU A 123 4.21 6.74 -3.34
C LEU A 123 4.75 6.69 -4.78
N MET A 124 4.91 7.84 -5.44
CA MET A 124 5.57 7.94 -6.75
C MET A 124 7.02 7.45 -6.69
N ALA A 125 7.79 7.97 -5.73
CA ALA A 125 9.17 7.56 -5.53
C ALA A 125 9.29 6.06 -5.22
N SER A 126 8.36 5.51 -4.45
CA SER A 126 8.34 4.09 -4.12
C SER A 126 8.10 3.24 -5.36
N VAL A 127 7.10 3.57 -6.19
CA VAL A 127 6.84 2.85 -7.45
C VAL A 127 8.05 2.90 -8.39
N GLU A 128 8.71 4.05 -8.52
CA GLU A 128 9.93 4.20 -9.33
C GLU A 128 11.11 3.38 -8.80
N ALA A 129 11.18 3.20 -7.48
CA ALA A 129 12.30 2.53 -6.82
C ALA A 129 12.10 1.02 -6.63
N ILE A 130 10.90 0.46 -6.85
CA ILE A 130 10.64 -1.01 -6.79
C ILE A 130 11.70 -1.83 -7.55
N PRO A 131 12.05 -1.53 -8.83
CA PRO A 131 13.05 -2.32 -9.54
C PRO A 131 14.49 -2.07 -9.09
N LEU A 132 14.73 -1.10 -8.18
CA LEU A 132 16.06 -0.65 -7.77
C LEU A 132 16.49 -1.16 -6.40
N ASP A 133 15.55 -1.64 -5.58
CA ASP A 133 15.80 -2.07 -4.20
C ASP A 133 14.90 -3.26 -3.82
N GLU A 134 15.52 -4.38 -3.46
CA GLU A 134 14.82 -5.64 -3.15
C GLU A 134 13.97 -5.55 -1.88
N GLN A 135 14.41 -4.76 -0.88
CA GLN A 135 13.67 -4.60 0.38
C GLN A 135 12.38 -3.82 0.13
N LEU A 136 12.46 -2.75 -0.67
CA LEU A 136 11.29 -2.00 -1.09
C LEU A 136 10.34 -2.85 -1.94
N ALA A 137 10.86 -3.65 -2.88
CA ALA A 137 10.04 -4.53 -3.70
C ALA A 137 9.29 -5.57 -2.85
N ALA A 138 9.97 -6.21 -1.90
CA ALA A 138 9.36 -7.18 -0.99
C ALA A 138 8.28 -6.54 -0.11
N LEU A 139 8.56 -5.36 0.45
CA LEU A 139 7.61 -4.60 1.26
C LEU A 139 6.37 -4.22 0.45
N TRP A 140 6.55 -3.75 -0.78
CA TRP A 140 5.45 -3.40 -1.67
C TRP A 140 4.55 -4.59 -1.98
N GLN A 141 5.15 -5.74 -2.30
CA GLN A 141 4.42 -6.99 -2.54
C GLN A 141 3.63 -7.44 -1.31
N GLU A 142 4.25 -7.39 -0.12
CA GLU A 142 3.59 -7.74 1.13
C GLU A 142 2.35 -6.88 1.38
N TRP A 143 2.44 -5.56 1.18
CA TRP A 143 1.29 -4.67 1.36
C TRP A 143 0.17 -4.93 0.35
N ILE A 144 0.50 -5.15 -0.92
CA ILE A 144 -0.50 -5.54 -1.94
C ILE A 144 -1.21 -6.82 -1.52
N LEU A 145 -0.47 -7.83 -1.04
CA LEU A 145 -1.06 -9.10 -0.60
C LEU A 145 -2.01 -8.91 0.60
N ARG A 146 -1.60 -8.11 1.60
CA ARG A 146 -2.43 -7.82 2.78
C ARG A 146 -3.72 -7.10 2.41
N LEU A 147 -3.63 -6.04 1.59
CA LEU A 147 -4.80 -5.29 1.13
C LEU A 147 -5.72 -6.15 0.24
N SER A 148 -5.13 -6.95 -0.65
CA SER A 148 -5.86 -7.88 -1.51
C SER A 148 -6.65 -8.90 -0.69
N ALA A 149 -6.07 -9.42 0.39
CA ALA A 149 -6.74 -10.38 1.26
C ALA A 149 -8.00 -9.79 1.91
N LEU A 150 -7.95 -8.56 2.44
CA LEU A 150 -9.11 -7.89 3.04
C LEU A 150 -10.25 -7.70 2.04
N ILE A 151 -9.94 -7.18 0.86
CA ILE A 151 -10.95 -6.93 -0.18
C ILE A 151 -11.50 -8.27 -0.71
N THR A 152 -10.65 -9.29 -0.85
CA THR A 152 -11.06 -10.63 -1.25
C THR A 152 -12.05 -11.23 -0.27
N GLU A 153 -11.80 -11.13 1.04
CA GLU A 153 -12.72 -11.62 2.07
C GLU A 153 -14.09 -10.94 1.96
N GLN A 154 -14.12 -9.62 1.77
CA GLN A 154 -15.35 -8.87 1.59
C GLN A 154 -16.10 -9.30 0.31
N VAL A 155 -15.41 -9.44 -0.82
CA VAL A 155 -16.02 -9.87 -2.09
C VAL A 155 -16.56 -11.30 -2.01
N LEU A 156 -15.84 -12.23 -1.37
CA LEU A 156 -16.31 -13.60 -1.14
C LEU A 156 -17.54 -13.63 -0.22
N THR A 157 -17.61 -12.73 0.77
CA THR A 157 -18.79 -12.58 1.63
C THR A 157 -20.00 -12.10 0.83
N ASP A 158 -19.80 -11.12 -0.05
CA ASP A 158 -20.85 -10.60 -0.92
C ASP A 158 -21.31 -11.63 -1.96
N GLN A 159 -20.37 -12.44 -2.48
CA GLN A 159 -20.68 -13.55 -3.37
C GLN A 159 -21.56 -14.61 -2.70
N LYS A 160 -21.24 -15.01 -1.46
CA LYS A 160 -22.07 -15.97 -0.70
C LYS A 160 -23.49 -15.46 -0.44
N ARG A 161 -23.68 -14.14 -0.39
CA ARG A 161 -24.98 -13.47 -0.23
C ARG A 161 -25.71 -13.24 -1.55
N GLY A 162 -25.12 -13.62 -2.69
CA GLY A 162 -25.68 -13.37 -4.02
C GLY A 162 -25.67 -11.90 -4.43
N LEU A 163 -24.82 -11.08 -3.80
CA LEU A 163 -24.70 -9.64 -4.07
C LEU A 163 -23.55 -9.32 -5.04
N ALA A 164 -22.59 -10.24 -5.18
CA ALA A 164 -21.45 -10.12 -6.07
C ALA A 164 -21.29 -11.37 -6.94
N HIS A 165 -20.82 -11.18 -8.16
CA HIS A 165 -20.57 -12.21 -9.15
C HIS A 165 -19.22 -11.91 -9.83
N PRO A 166 -18.10 -12.26 -9.16
CA PRO A 166 -16.78 -11.95 -9.68
C PRO A 166 -16.54 -12.55 -11.07
N ALA A 167 -15.90 -11.80 -11.95
CA ALA A 167 -15.60 -12.20 -13.33
C ALA A 167 -14.60 -13.38 -13.44
N SER A 168 -13.98 -13.77 -12.32
CA SER A 168 -13.07 -14.91 -12.20
C SER A 168 -13.45 -15.75 -10.98
N SER A 169 -13.33 -17.07 -11.10
CA SER A 169 -13.41 -17.98 -9.96
C SER A 169 -12.21 -17.85 -9.02
N ASP A 170 -11.07 -17.36 -9.53
CA ASP A 170 -9.90 -16.98 -8.73
C ASP A 170 -10.06 -15.52 -8.28
N VAL A 171 -10.86 -15.34 -7.22
CA VAL A 171 -11.14 -14.02 -6.62
C VAL A 171 -9.86 -13.36 -6.08
N PRO A 172 -8.97 -14.04 -5.33
CA PRO A 172 -7.73 -13.43 -4.86
C PRO A 172 -6.86 -12.85 -6.00
N ALA A 173 -6.67 -13.60 -7.09
CA ALA A 173 -5.89 -13.12 -8.22
C ALA A 173 -6.57 -11.94 -8.95
N LEU A 174 -7.90 -11.98 -9.07
CA LEU A 174 -8.67 -10.87 -9.63
C LEU A 174 -8.47 -9.58 -8.82
N ILE A 175 -8.62 -9.64 -7.50
CA ILE A 175 -8.47 -8.47 -6.62
C ILE A 175 -7.03 -7.95 -6.65
N SER A 176 -6.02 -8.82 -6.59
CA SER A 176 -4.61 -8.41 -6.69
C SER A 176 -4.33 -7.67 -8.01
N THR A 177 -4.84 -8.19 -9.13
CA THR A 177 -4.67 -7.58 -10.45
C THR A 177 -5.36 -6.22 -10.55
N LEU A 178 -6.58 -6.10 -10.00
CA LEU A 178 -7.31 -4.83 -9.97
C LEU A 178 -6.61 -3.78 -9.11
N LEU A 179 -6.00 -4.19 -8.00
CA LEU A 179 -5.18 -3.31 -7.16
C LEU A 179 -3.93 -2.83 -7.92
N GLU A 180 -3.16 -3.73 -8.52
CA GLU A 180 -1.98 -3.37 -9.32
C GLU A 180 -2.33 -2.42 -10.47
N MET A 181 -3.41 -2.71 -11.20
CA MET A 181 -3.95 -1.82 -12.25
C MET A 181 -4.25 -0.43 -11.69
N THR A 182 -4.93 -0.35 -10.54
CA THR A 182 -5.31 0.91 -9.90
C THR A 182 -4.07 1.72 -9.51
N MET A 183 -3.09 1.08 -8.88
CA MET A 183 -1.83 1.71 -8.50
C MET A 183 -1.08 2.23 -9.73
N HIS A 184 -1.00 1.45 -10.80
CA HIS A 184 -0.33 1.87 -12.02
C HIS A 184 -1.05 3.03 -12.73
N VAL A 185 -2.38 2.99 -12.78
CA VAL A 185 -3.20 4.06 -13.38
C VAL A 185 -3.03 5.37 -12.61
N PHE A 186 -3.03 5.33 -11.26
CA PHE A 186 -2.77 6.53 -10.46
C PHE A 186 -1.34 7.02 -10.57
N TYR A 187 -0.35 6.12 -10.60
CA TYR A 187 1.04 6.49 -10.91
C TYR A 187 1.13 7.26 -12.25
N LEU A 188 0.49 6.76 -13.31
CA LEU A 188 0.47 7.44 -14.60
C LEU A 188 -0.30 8.78 -14.58
N ASP A 189 -1.39 8.87 -13.82
CA ASP A 189 -2.16 10.12 -13.63
C ASP A 189 -1.27 11.22 -13.03
N ARG A 190 -0.47 10.87 -12.03
CA ARG A 190 0.47 11.78 -11.35
C ARG A 190 1.69 12.10 -12.20
N LEU A 191 2.27 11.11 -12.86
CA LEU A 191 3.38 11.32 -13.80
C LEU A 191 3.00 12.31 -14.91
N ARG A 192 1.76 12.27 -15.38
CA ARG A 192 1.21 13.19 -16.41
C ARG A 192 0.76 14.54 -15.84
N ARG A 193 0.85 14.75 -14.52
CA ARG A 193 0.42 15.97 -13.81
C ARG A 193 -1.00 16.36 -14.17
N HIS A 194 -1.90 15.38 -14.22
CA HIS A 194 -3.30 15.60 -14.52
C HIS A 194 -3.93 16.59 -13.54
N LYS A 195 -4.83 17.46 -14.03
CA LYS A 195 -5.61 18.34 -13.15
C LYS A 195 -6.67 17.50 -12.44
N ARG A 196 -7.19 18.01 -11.31
CA ARG A 196 -8.24 17.36 -10.50
C ARG A 196 -9.43 16.83 -11.32
N THR A 197 -9.83 17.53 -12.38
CA THR A 197 -10.91 17.09 -13.28
C THR A 197 -10.57 15.81 -14.05
N GLN A 198 -9.32 15.64 -14.49
CA GLN A 198 -8.86 14.44 -15.16
C GLN A 198 -8.70 13.29 -14.17
N THR A 199 -8.10 13.55 -13.00
CA THR A 199 -7.95 12.56 -11.93
C THR A 199 -9.30 11.97 -11.49
N ARG A 200 -10.36 12.81 -11.39
CA ARG A 200 -11.72 12.32 -11.11
C ARG A 200 -12.24 11.38 -12.18
N LYS A 201 -12.04 11.70 -13.47
CA LYS A 201 -12.41 10.81 -14.58
C LYS A 201 -11.60 9.51 -14.52
N THR A 202 -10.31 9.56 -14.22
CA THR A 202 -9.46 8.38 -14.03
C THR A 202 -10.03 7.48 -12.92
N ARG A 203 -10.40 8.07 -11.77
CA ARG A 203 -11.04 7.34 -10.67
C ARG A 203 -12.36 6.70 -11.10
N GLU A 204 -13.23 7.43 -11.79
CA GLU A 204 -14.52 6.90 -12.29
C GLU A 204 -14.31 5.70 -13.22
N MET A 205 -13.32 5.76 -14.11
CA MET A 205 -12.99 4.64 -15.00
C MET A 205 -12.48 3.44 -14.21
N VAL A 206 -11.56 3.63 -13.25
CA VAL A 206 -11.10 2.56 -12.36
C VAL A 206 -12.28 1.94 -11.62
N LEU A 207 -13.14 2.76 -11.00
CA LEU A 207 -14.33 2.30 -10.29
C LEU A 207 -15.26 1.47 -11.19
N SER A 208 -15.48 1.89 -12.44
CA SER A 208 -16.30 1.14 -13.39
C SER A 208 -15.73 -0.24 -13.71
N ILE A 209 -14.40 -0.36 -13.84
CA ILE A 209 -13.71 -1.63 -14.09
C ILE A 209 -13.82 -2.54 -12.87
N TRP A 210 -13.64 -1.99 -11.67
CA TRP A 210 -13.82 -2.71 -10.42
C TRP A 210 -15.24 -3.26 -10.28
N LEU A 211 -16.26 -2.42 -10.49
CA LEU A 211 -17.66 -2.82 -10.40
C LEU A 211 -18.01 -3.88 -11.44
N ALA A 212 -17.68 -3.65 -12.71
CA ALA A 212 -17.92 -4.64 -13.76
C ALA A 212 -17.23 -5.99 -13.46
N SER A 213 -16.07 -5.96 -12.79
CA SER A 213 -15.31 -7.16 -12.43
C SER A 213 -15.87 -7.88 -11.21
N ILE A 214 -16.49 -7.17 -10.25
CA ILE A 214 -17.03 -7.75 -9.00
C ILE A 214 -18.51 -8.12 -9.12
N THR A 215 -19.30 -7.33 -9.85
CA THR A 215 -20.74 -7.48 -10.01
C THR A 215 -21.13 -7.98 -11.40
N GLY A 216 -20.18 -8.57 -12.14
CA GLY A 216 -20.36 -8.99 -13.52
C GLY A 216 -21.56 -9.92 -13.73
N ASP A 217 -22.10 -9.95 -14.94
CA ASP A 217 -23.26 -10.79 -15.24
C ASP A 217 -22.91 -12.28 -15.03
N PRO A 218 -23.65 -13.04 -14.20
CA PRO A 218 -23.36 -14.45 -13.92
C PRO A 218 -23.30 -15.32 -15.19
N THR A 219 -23.91 -14.88 -16.29
CA THR A 219 -23.89 -15.59 -17.58
C THR A 219 -22.57 -15.47 -18.35
N ALA A 220 -21.78 -14.41 -18.14
CA ALA A 220 -20.51 -14.21 -18.84
C ALA A 220 -19.37 -15.12 -18.33
N ALA A 221 -19.44 -15.54 -17.05
CA ALA A 221 -18.46 -16.44 -16.45
C ALA A 221 -18.67 -17.93 -16.82
N ALA A 222 -19.89 -18.30 -17.21
CA ALA A 222 -20.28 -19.68 -17.53
C ALA A 222 -19.79 -20.16 -18.91
N ASP A 223 -19.33 -19.26 -19.79
CA ASP A 223 -19.06 -19.55 -21.20
C ASP A 223 -17.59 -19.93 -21.51
N LYS A 224 -16.83 -20.38 -20.50
CA LYS A 224 -15.51 -21.01 -20.76
C LYS A 224 -15.71 -22.51 -21.02
N PRO A 225 -15.53 -23.00 -22.26
CA PRO A 225 -15.63 -24.43 -22.52
C PRO A 225 -14.50 -25.16 -21.80
N ALA A 226 -14.87 -26.20 -21.05
CA ALA A 226 -13.93 -27.17 -20.49
C ALA A 226 -13.05 -27.70 -21.63
N ARG A 227 -11.74 -27.45 -21.55
CA ARG A 227 -10.76 -28.05 -22.46
C ARG A 227 -10.98 -29.56 -22.45
N SER A 228 -11.47 -30.07 -23.58
CA SER A 228 -11.72 -31.48 -23.80
C SER A 228 -10.45 -32.27 -23.54
N SER A 229 -10.46 -33.07 -22.48
CA SER A 229 -9.55 -34.19 -22.33
C SER A 229 -9.91 -35.23 -23.40
N SER A 230 -9.42 -35.08 -24.62
CA SER A 230 -9.47 -36.14 -25.62
C SER A 230 -8.31 -37.10 -25.38
N ARG A 231 -8.59 -38.13 -24.57
CA ARG A 231 -7.88 -39.42 -24.63
C ARG A 231 -8.25 -40.12 -25.95
N ARG A 232 -7.28 -40.90 -26.47
CA ARG A 232 -7.27 -41.83 -27.62
C ARG A 232 -6.64 -41.19 -28.86
N ARG A 233 -5.61 -41.77 -29.48
CA ARG A 233 -5.29 -43.20 -29.62
C ARG A 233 -3.90 -43.57 -29.10
#